data_AF-A0A226GZC4-F1
#
_entry.id   AF-A0A226GZC4-F1
#
_cell.length_a   1.000
_cell.length_b   1.000
_cell.length_c   1.000
_cell.angle_alpha   90.00
_cell.angle_beta   90.00
_cell.angle_gamma   90.00
#
_symmetry.space_group_name_H-M   'P 1'
#
loop_
_entity.id
_entity.type
_entity.pdbx_description
1 polymer ?
#
loop_
_entity_poly.entity_id
_entity_poly.type
_entity_poly.pdbx_seq_one_letter_code
_entity_poly.pdbx_strand_id
1 'polypeptide(L)'
;MISIYYKICVDTIIKSKTTNNGNWKFSTILFLSAFLSLIFMSITISLKSFFPEYVNYSLFSDNRIKKSLDIKLEAIILYLVPSLVINYFLIIYNKRYEKLLFNYKPSNGKYMIRFIIFSLILFLISIFIS
;
A
#
# COMPACT_ATOMS: atom_id res chain seq x y z
N MET A 1 -3.70 -2.76 -17.64
CA MET A 1 -3.84 -2.36 -16.21
C MET A 1 -2.55 -2.59 -15.43
N ILE A 2 -1.96 -3.80 -15.44
CA ILE A 2 -0.68 -4.11 -14.76
C ILE A 2 0.49 -3.17 -15.15
N SER A 3 0.49 -2.66 -16.40
CA SER A 3 1.53 -1.75 -16.88
C SER A 3 1.61 -0.42 -16.12
N ILE A 4 0.49 0.10 -15.59
CA ILE A 4 0.50 1.35 -14.81
C ILE A 4 1.14 1.09 -13.45
N TYR A 5 0.75 0.01 -12.78
CA TYR A 5 1.33 -0.39 -11.51
C TYR A 5 2.84 -0.64 -11.63
N TYR A 6 3.31 -1.27 -12.71
CA TYR A 6 4.75 -1.44 -12.94
C TYR A 6 5.49 -0.13 -13.22
N LYS A 7 4.86 0.85 -13.88
CA LYS A 7 5.43 2.21 -14.00
C LYS A 7 5.54 2.91 -12.66
N ILE A 8 4.54 2.76 -11.78
CA ILE A 8 4.62 3.25 -10.39
C ILE A 8 5.81 2.59 -9.69
N CYS A 9 5.93 1.26 -9.77
CA CYS A 9 7.04 0.53 -9.16
C CYS A 9 8.40 1.03 -9.65
N VAL A 10 8.59 1.20 -10.95
CA VAL A 10 9.86 1.70 -11.52
C VAL A 10 10.20 3.10 -11.05
N ASP A 11 9.22 4.01 -11.06
CA ASP A 11 9.42 5.37 -10.55
C ASP A 11 9.85 5.35 -9.06
N THR A 12 9.20 4.52 -8.24
CA THR A 12 9.55 4.39 -6.81
C THR A 12 10.90 3.74 -6.59
N ILE A 13 11.27 2.72 -7.38
CA ILE A 13 12.58 2.07 -7.31
C ILE A 13 13.68 3.09 -7.60
N ILE A 14 13.52 3.88 -8.66
CA ILE A 14 14.54 4.86 -9.08
C ILE A 14 14.67 5.98 -8.06
N LYS A 15 13.54 6.46 -7.52
CA LYS A 15 13.57 7.44 -6.42
C LYS A 15 14.24 6.86 -5.18
N SER A 16 13.91 5.64 -4.79
CA SER A 16 14.50 4.98 -3.62
C SER A 16 15.98 4.70 -3.78
N LYS A 17 16.45 4.36 -4.99
CA LYS A 17 17.86 4.17 -5.30
C LYS A 17 18.67 5.46 -5.19
N THR A 18 18.09 6.60 -5.56
CA THR A 18 18.76 7.91 -5.49
C THR A 18 18.76 8.49 -4.08
N THR A 19 17.74 8.19 -3.26
CA THR A 19 17.65 8.73 -1.89
C THR A 19 18.29 7.83 -0.83
N ASN A 20 18.26 6.50 -1.01
CA ASN A 20 18.70 5.54 0.01
C ASN A 20 19.83 4.64 -0.51
N ASN A 21 21.06 5.04 -0.21
CA ASN A 21 22.30 4.33 -0.56
C ASN A 21 22.38 2.95 0.11
N GLY A 22 21.87 1.92 -0.57
CA GLY A 22 21.98 0.50 -0.18
C GLY A 22 20.65 -0.17 0.21
N ASN A 23 19.78 0.54 0.94
CA ASN A 23 18.52 -0.02 1.46
C ASN A 23 17.29 0.23 0.57
N TRP A 24 17.50 0.60 -0.69
CA TRP A 24 16.44 0.99 -1.62
C TRP A 24 15.34 -0.06 -1.80
N LYS A 25 15.65 -1.37 -1.69
CA LYS A 25 14.66 -2.46 -1.81
C LYS A 25 13.63 -2.39 -0.71
N PHE A 26 14.09 -2.26 0.53
CA PHE A 26 13.23 -2.13 1.70
C PHE A 26 12.40 -0.85 1.62
N SER A 27 13.03 0.29 1.30
CA SER A 27 12.33 1.57 1.15
C SER A 27 11.27 1.54 0.05
N THR A 28 11.56 0.90 -1.08
CA THR A 28 10.60 0.74 -2.19
C THR A 28 9.37 -0.05 -1.74
N ILE A 29 9.58 -1.22 -1.13
CA ILE A 29 8.48 -2.07 -0.66
C ILE A 29 7.66 -1.34 0.39
N LEU A 30 8.31 -0.77 1.41
CA LEU A 30 7.62 -0.10 2.52
C LEU A 30 6.78 1.06 2.00
N PHE A 31 7.34 1.89 1.12
CA PHE A 31 6.64 3.01 0.51
C PHE A 31 5.39 2.57 -0.26
N LEU A 32 5.54 1.63 -1.20
CA LEU A 32 4.40 1.14 -1.99
C LEU A 32 3.35 0.45 -1.13
N SER A 33 3.78 -0.25 -0.07
CA SER A 33 2.88 -0.98 0.82
C SER A 33 2.10 -0.05 1.73
N ALA A 34 2.69 1.06 2.19
CA ALA A 34 1.98 2.07 2.96
C ALA A 34 0.82 2.65 2.15
N PHE A 35 1.05 3.08 0.90
CA PHE A 35 -0.02 3.64 0.07
C PHE A 35 -1.02 2.59 -0.44
N LEU A 36 -0.58 1.36 -0.70
CA LEU A 36 -1.50 0.26 -1.02
C LEU A 36 -2.39 -0.10 0.18
N SER A 37 -1.85 -0.04 1.40
CA SER A 37 -2.63 -0.29 2.61
C SER A 37 -3.72 0.77 2.81
N LEU A 38 -3.46 2.03 2.46
CA LEU A 38 -4.49 3.08 2.47
C LEU A 38 -5.62 2.77 1.49
N ILE A 39 -5.31 2.28 0.29
CA ILE A 39 -6.33 1.86 -0.68
C ILE A 39 -7.16 0.70 -0.13
N PHE A 40 -6.53 -0.30 0.51
CA PHE A 40 -7.28 -1.38 1.14
C PHE A 40 -8.16 -0.89 2.29
N MET A 41 -7.67 0.02 3.12
CA MET A 41 -8.48 0.66 4.16
C MET A 41 -9.68 1.40 3.56
N SER A 42 -9.48 2.20 2.50
CA SER A 42 -10.56 2.89 1.79
C SER A 42 -11.65 1.94 1.31
N ILE A 43 -11.25 0.86 0.62
CA ILE A 43 -12.19 -0.15 0.11
C ILE A 43 -12.96 -0.77 1.28
N THR A 44 -12.27 -1.06 2.38
CA THR A 44 -12.85 -1.71 3.55
C THR A 44 -13.85 -0.82 4.26
N ILE A 45 -13.52 0.47 4.44
CA ILE A 45 -14.41 1.50 5.00
C ILE A 45 -15.65 1.67 4.12
N SER A 46 -15.46 1.81 2.81
CA SER A 46 -16.58 1.95 1.88
C SER A 46 -17.48 0.72 1.87
N LEU A 47 -16.91 -0.49 1.90
CA LEU A 47 -17.70 -1.73 2.01
C LEU A 47 -18.50 -1.80 3.31
N LYS A 48 -17.93 -1.36 4.44
CA LYS A 48 -18.65 -1.29 5.72
C LYS A 48 -19.84 -0.34 5.66
N SER A 49 -19.68 0.79 4.99
CA SER A 49 -20.75 1.78 4.80
C SER A 49 -21.92 1.20 4.00
N PHE A 50 -21.65 0.45 2.92
CA PHE A 50 -22.70 -0.16 2.09
C PHE A 50 -23.29 -1.46 2.65
N PHE A 51 -22.50 -2.26 3.37
CA PHE A 51 -22.88 -3.60 3.85
C PHE A 51 -22.53 -3.81 5.34
N PRO A 52 -23.11 -3.02 6.27
CA PRO A 52 -22.67 -2.99 7.66
C PRO A 52 -22.82 -4.34 8.38
N GLU A 53 -23.78 -5.17 7.99
CA GLU A 53 -24.08 -6.46 8.64
C GLU A 53 -23.12 -7.59 8.22
N TYR A 54 -22.52 -7.49 7.03
CA TYR A 54 -21.70 -8.56 6.45
C TYR A 54 -20.19 -8.36 6.63
N VAL A 55 -19.82 -7.21 7.19
CA VAL A 55 -18.48 -6.67 7.16
C VAL A 55 -18.04 -6.42 8.60
N ASN A 56 -17.53 -7.44 9.30
CA ASN A 56 -16.92 -7.28 10.62
C ASN A 56 -15.45 -7.72 10.54
N TYR A 57 -14.55 -6.76 10.69
CA TYR A 57 -13.11 -6.98 10.64
C TYR A 57 -12.50 -6.64 11.99
N SER A 58 -12.80 -7.46 13.01
CA SER A 58 -12.08 -7.44 14.28
C SER A 58 -11.34 -8.77 14.44
N LEU A 59 -10.01 -8.73 14.31
CA LEU A 59 -9.09 -9.79 14.70
C LEU A 59 -9.02 -9.94 16.24
N PHE A 60 -9.26 -8.87 17.00
CA PHE A 60 -9.24 -8.90 18.47
C PHE A 60 -10.64 -8.79 19.09
N SER A 61 -10.91 -9.57 20.13
CA SER A 61 -12.19 -9.57 20.86
C SER A 61 -12.43 -8.25 21.60
N ASP A 62 -13.70 -7.89 21.79
CA ASP A 62 -14.24 -6.64 22.38
C ASP A 62 -13.81 -6.25 23.81
N ASN A 63 -12.72 -6.81 24.35
CA ASN A 63 -12.18 -6.47 25.66
C ASN A 63 -11.63 -5.02 25.67
N ARG A 64 -12.46 -4.11 26.18
CA ARG A 64 -12.37 -2.64 26.06
C ARG A 64 -11.12 -1.97 26.65
N ILE A 65 -10.25 -2.70 27.36
CA ILE A 65 -9.19 -2.12 28.21
C ILE A 65 -7.86 -1.86 27.45
N LYS A 66 -7.60 -2.53 26.32
CA LYS A 66 -6.38 -2.34 25.49
C LYS A 66 -6.65 -1.76 24.08
N LYS A 67 -7.85 -1.20 23.85
CA LYS A 67 -8.39 -0.82 22.54
C LYS A 67 -7.44 -0.04 21.62
N SER A 68 -6.68 0.95 22.10
CA SER A 68 -5.88 1.81 21.19
C SER A 68 -4.65 1.12 20.58
N LEU A 69 -3.94 0.30 21.37
CA LEU A 69 -2.79 -0.47 20.85
C LEU A 69 -3.26 -1.60 19.96
N ASP A 70 -4.36 -2.26 20.34
CA ASP A 70 -4.93 -3.36 19.59
C ASP A 70 -5.43 -2.88 18.21
N ILE A 71 -6.11 -1.74 18.13
CA ILE A 71 -6.58 -1.15 16.85
C ILE A 71 -5.42 -0.82 15.89
N LYS A 72 -4.30 -0.29 16.40
CA LYS A 72 -3.13 0.03 15.56
C LYS A 72 -2.45 -1.22 15.03
N LEU A 73 -2.27 -2.23 15.87
CA LEU A 73 -1.69 -3.52 15.48
C LEU A 73 -2.59 -4.26 14.50
N GLU A 74 -3.90 -4.24 14.73
CA GLU A 74 -4.91 -4.80 13.86
C GLU A 74 -4.88 -4.17 12.47
N ALA A 75 -4.80 -2.84 12.39
CA ALA A 75 -4.64 -2.14 11.12
C ALA A 75 -3.34 -2.52 10.38
N ILE A 76 -2.22 -2.68 11.11
CA ILE A 76 -0.96 -3.14 10.51
C ILE A 76 -1.11 -4.55 9.95
N ILE A 77 -1.71 -5.46 10.71
CA ILE A 77 -1.86 -6.86 10.33
C ILE A 77 -2.83 -7.02 9.16
N LEU A 78 -3.97 -6.33 9.18
CA LEU A 78 -5.02 -6.45 8.15
C LEU A 78 -4.65 -5.78 6.83
N TYR A 79 -3.95 -4.64 6.87
CA TYR A 79 -3.76 -3.82 5.67
C TYR A 79 -2.31 -3.69 5.24
N LEU A 80 -1.37 -3.49 6.18
CA LEU A 80 0.03 -3.31 5.83
C LEU A 80 0.71 -4.63 5.47
N VAL A 81 0.50 -5.70 6.26
CA VAL A 81 1.13 -7.01 6.01
C VAL A 81 0.75 -7.59 4.64
N PRO A 82 -0.54 -7.67 4.24
CA PRO A 82 -0.89 -8.14 2.90
C PRO A 82 -0.30 -7.26 1.81
N SER A 83 -0.26 -5.94 2.00
CA SER A 83 0.36 -5.01 1.06
C SER A 83 1.86 -5.26 0.90
N LEU A 84 2.59 -5.50 2.00
CA LEU A 84 4.00 -5.88 1.98
C LEU A 84 4.23 -7.18 1.21
N VAL A 85 3.40 -8.20 1.47
CA VAL A 85 3.48 -9.50 0.79
C VAL A 85 3.26 -9.35 -0.71
N ILE A 86 2.22 -8.62 -1.12
CA ILE A 86 1.93 -8.36 -2.54
C ILE A 86 3.12 -7.65 -3.21
N ASN A 87 3.60 -6.55 -2.63
CA ASN A 87 4.70 -5.79 -3.21
C ASN A 87 6.01 -6.58 -3.22
N TYR A 88 6.27 -7.42 -2.21
CA TYR A 88 7.43 -8.32 -2.19
C TYR A 88 7.42 -9.27 -3.38
N PHE A 89 6.30 -9.98 -3.61
CA PHE A 89 6.19 -10.94 -4.72
C PHE A 89 6.17 -10.29 -6.11
N LEU A 90 5.66 -9.07 -6.21
CA LEU A 90 5.60 -8.35 -7.48
C LEU A 90 6.95 -7.71 -7.85
N ILE A 91 7.73 -7.28 -6.87
CA ILE A 91 8.91 -6.43 -7.12
C ILE A 91 10.22 -7.13 -6.77
N ILE A 92 10.32 -7.76 -5.61
CA ILE A 92 11.60 -8.28 -5.11
C ILE A 92 11.79 -9.76 -5.39
N TYR A 93 10.75 -10.56 -5.26
CA TYR A 93 10.82 -12.00 -5.47
C TYR A 93 11.40 -12.34 -6.84
N ASN A 94 12.36 -13.27 -6.86
CA ASN A 94 13.09 -13.68 -8.05
C ASN A 94 13.67 -12.52 -8.89
N LYS A 95 14.15 -11.47 -8.20
CA LYS A 95 14.76 -10.28 -8.80
C LYS A 95 13.89 -9.60 -9.88
N ARG A 96 12.55 -9.67 -9.74
CA ARG A 96 11.60 -9.09 -10.70
C ARG A 96 11.85 -7.62 -11.00
N TYR A 97 12.39 -6.85 -10.05
CA TYR A 97 12.78 -5.46 -10.24
C TYR A 97 13.76 -5.25 -11.41
N GLU A 98 14.62 -6.22 -11.74
CA GLU A 98 15.56 -6.11 -12.87
C GLU A 98 14.79 -6.12 -14.19
N LYS A 99 13.82 -7.03 -14.32
CA LYS A 99 12.91 -7.10 -15.47
C LYS A 99 12.02 -5.84 -15.57
N LEU A 100 11.55 -5.32 -14.43
CA LEU A 100 10.75 -4.10 -14.39
C LEU A 100 11.54 -2.90 -14.90
N LEU A 101 12.78 -2.72 -14.42
CA LEU A 101 13.65 -1.62 -14.84
C LEU A 101 14.08 -1.74 -16.31
N PHE A 102 14.19 -2.96 -16.84
CA PHE A 102 14.48 -3.19 -18.25
C PHE A 102 13.28 -2.89 -19.15
N ASN A 103 12.08 -3.34 -18.76
CA ASN A 103 10.87 -3.24 -19.60
C ASN A 103 10.18 -1.88 -19.54
N TYR A 104 10.33 -1.12 -18.44
CA TYR A 104 9.62 0.13 -18.23
C TYR A 104 10.59 1.29 -18.03
N LYS A 105 10.42 2.35 -18.83
CA LYS A 105 11.20 3.57 -18.68
C LYS A 105 10.72 4.39 -17.47
N PRO A 106 11.63 4.95 -16.66
CA PRO A 106 11.26 5.94 -15.65
C PRO A 106 10.48 7.09 -16.25
N SER A 107 9.53 7.61 -15.48
CA SER A 107 8.77 8.81 -15.79
C SER A 107 9.06 9.93 -14.81
N ASN A 108 10.30 9.96 -14.29
CA ASN A 108 10.80 10.95 -13.34
C ASN A 108 9.91 11.10 -12.09
N GLY A 109 9.34 9.99 -11.60
CA GLY A 109 8.50 10.00 -10.40
C GLY A 109 7.04 10.40 -10.64
N LYS A 110 6.62 10.73 -11.86
CA LYS A 110 5.25 11.16 -12.16
C LYS A 110 4.19 10.12 -11.75
N TYR A 111 4.44 8.84 -11.99
CA TYR A 111 3.49 7.79 -11.62
C TYR A 111 3.50 7.54 -10.11
N MET A 112 4.67 7.61 -9.47
CA MET A 112 4.77 7.56 -8.01
C MET A 112 3.94 8.67 -7.34
N ILE A 113 4.08 9.92 -7.79
CA ILE A 113 3.32 11.06 -7.23
C ILE A 113 1.81 10.89 -7.44
N ARG A 114 1.39 10.49 -8.65
CA ARG A 114 -0.04 10.21 -8.93
C ARG A 114 -0.60 9.13 -8.02
N PHE A 115 0.17 8.08 -7.75
CA PHE A 115 -0.24 7.00 -6.86
C PHE A 115 -0.42 7.47 -5.41
N ILE A 116 0.50 8.30 -4.90
CA ILE A 116 0.39 8.93 -3.56
C ILE A 116 -0.87 9.78 -3.47
N ILE A 117 -1.06 10.70 -4.42
CA ILE A 117 -2.19 11.63 -4.41
C ILE A 117 -3.50 10.84 -4.49
N PHE A 118 -3.58 9.85 -5.39
CA PHE A 118 -4.76 9.01 -5.54
C PHE A 118 -5.09 8.24 -4.26
N SER A 119 -4.10 7.57 -3.65
CA SER A 119 -4.31 6.79 -2.42
C SER A 119 -4.73 7.67 -1.24
N LEU A 120 -4.13 8.85 -1.07
CA LEU A 120 -4.53 9.80 -0.02
C LEU A 120 -5.92 10.37 -0.25
N ILE A 121 -6.24 10.81 -1.47
CA ILE A 121 -7.58 11.33 -1.81
C ILE A 121 -8.63 10.25 -1.59
N LEU A 122 -8.39 9.03 -2.08
CA LEU A 122 -9.32 7.92 -1.90
C LEU A 122 -9.57 7.62 -0.42
N PHE A 123 -8.52 7.64 0.40
CA PHE A 123 -8.63 7.44 1.85
C PHE A 123 -9.42 8.53 2.55
N LEU A 124 -9.13 9.80 2.26
CA LEU A 124 -9.86 10.92 2.83
C LEU A 124 -11.34 10.87 2.43
N ILE A 125 -11.63 10.65 1.15
CA ILE A 125 -13.00 10.52 0.64
C ILE A 125 -13.75 9.40 1.37
N SER A 126 -13.13 8.22 1.52
CA SER A 126 -13.77 7.10 2.22
C SER A 126 -14.09 7.44 3.69
N ILE A 127 -13.21 8.17 4.38
CA ILE A 127 -13.45 8.58 5.79
C ILE A 127 -14.58 9.62 5.90
N PHE A 128 -14.63 10.59 4.99
CA PHE A 128 -15.62 11.68 5.08
C PHE A 128 -17.00 11.31 4.56
N ILE A 129 -17.10 10.27 3.72
CA ILE A 129 -18.37 9.83 3.13
C ILE A 129 -19.00 8.67 3.93
N SER A 130 -18.21 7.86 4.66
CA SER A 130 -18.73 6.74 5.47
C SER A 130 -19.26 7.22 6.82
#